data_AF-M2B775-F1
#
_entry.id   AF-M2B775-F1
#
_cell.length_a   1.000
_cell.length_b   1.000
_cell.length_c   1.000
_cell.angle_alpha   90.00
_cell.angle_beta   90.00
_cell.angle_gamma   90.00
#
_symmetry.space_group_name_H-M   'P 1'
#
loop_
_entity.id
_entity.type
_entity.pdbx_description
1 polymer ?
#
loop_
_entity_poly.entity_id
_entity_poly.type
_entity_poly.pdbx_seq_one_letter_code
_entity_poly.pdbx_strand_id
1 'polypeptide(L)'
;MRYAFRLAELLGHTPDRRKRPGTIKAIVEHTGLDRHQVASLLKNEAKYIPLDALSRLCDYLIDQGHATADQLPGALFAVNAENFWEQLARRSDIEIVVGVRQGEGNNSPENAMVVASDSVLVGELLNGISTLGGVAKHIGEGPESNATTSVPMPDRIQQSLVWSPGQVTLEDARARATEVFEGFTEAQGDRGMVCIGSVKSNPAVELLFSDAFGCTPFVTEDDVDDVSARSCPFFLRYRDSDPKPGAASAGMRLSKNMDAPEPGFYYEKDDGTWEYAGGQGKDTALVFYLFHEALGRLDMVLSGFSGRATRLLAKTLAIRGEEFWPPVYHEAGVQVGAFLVQYDDAESKPSRDDLLYNTGGAAKIMPLSREAIARRMARR
;
A
#
# COMPACT_ATOMS: atom_id res chain seq x y z
N MET A 1 5.07 -12.62 -8.86
CA MET A 1 5.11 -13.93 -8.16
C MET A 1 6.52 -14.53 -8.15
N ARG A 2 7.24 -14.41 -7.04
CA ARG A 2 8.55 -15.05 -6.85
C ARG A 2 8.36 -16.28 -5.96
N TYR A 3 8.58 -17.47 -6.50
CA TYR A 3 8.56 -18.69 -5.68
C TYR A 3 9.75 -18.66 -4.73
N ALA A 4 9.49 -18.95 -3.47
CA ALA A 4 10.44 -18.92 -2.38
C ALA A 4 10.48 -20.27 -1.70
N PHE A 5 11.69 -20.77 -1.51
CA PHE A 5 11.97 -22.02 -0.87
C PHE A 5 12.24 -21.79 0.63
N ARG A 6 11.25 -22.13 1.48
CA ARG A 6 11.23 -21.80 2.92
C ARG A 6 11.98 -22.80 3.82
N LEU A 7 13.05 -23.39 3.30
CA LEU A 7 13.80 -24.41 4.05
C LEU A 7 14.39 -23.85 5.36
N ALA A 8 14.95 -22.63 5.34
CA ALA A 8 15.53 -22.04 6.55
C ALA A 8 14.47 -21.76 7.64
N GLU A 9 13.27 -21.34 7.24
CA GLU A 9 12.19 -21.02 8.17
C GLU A 9 11.64 -22.27 8.85
N LEU A 10 11.40 -23.35 8.09
CA LEU A 10 10.95 -24.64 8.65
C LEU A 10 11.98 -25.24 9.62
N LEU A 11 13.27 -24.98 9.39
CA LEU A 11 14.35 -25.46 10.24
C LEU A 11 14.67 -24.53 11.43
N GLY A 12 14.02 -23.36 11.52
CA GLY A 12 14.40 -22.33 12.50
C GLY A 12 15.85 -21.85 12.33
N HIS A 13 16.38 -21.89 11.11
CA HIS A 13 17.77 -21.60 10.82
C HIS A 13 18.02 -20.08 10.76
N THR A 14 18.52 -19.51 11.85
CA THR A 14 19.10 -18.15 11.86
C THR A 14 20.55 -18.18 11.38
N PRO A 15 20.93 -17.39 10.35
CA PRO A 15 22.29 -17.32 9.85
C PRO A 15 23.19 -16.55 10.82
N ASP A 16 23.72 -17.24 11.83
CA ASP A 16 24.71 -16.69 12.75
C ASP A 16 26.12 -17.13 12.32
N ARG A 17 26.97 -16.16 11.93
CA ARG A 17 28.37 -16.38 11.52
C ARG A 17 29.22 -17.06 12.60
N ARG A 18 28.77 -17.07 13.86
CA ARG A 18 29.50 -17.64 15.01
C ARG A 18 29.02 -19.03 15.42
N LYS A 19 27.85 -19.51 14.95
CA LYS A 19 27.38 -20.87 15.24
C LYS A 19 27.81 -21.83 14.13
N ARG A 20 28.51 -22.91 14.50
CA ARG A 20 28.95 -23.93 13.53
C ARG A 20 27.74 -24.64 12.90
N PRO A 21 27.75 -24.90 11.57
CA PRO A 21 26.58 -25.29 10.80
C PRO A 21 26.37 -26.82 10.82
N GLY A 22 25.83 -27.36 11.92
CA GLY A 22 25.43 -28.77 11.98
C GLY A 22 24.32 -29.11 10.98
N THR A 23 23.41 -28.16 10.75
CA THR A 23 22.21 -28.31 9.90
C THR A 23 22.54 -28.63 8.44
N ILE A 24 23.51 -27.93 7.83
CA ILE A 24 23.91 -28.19 6.44
C ILE A 24 24.47 -29.61 6.30
N LYS A 25 25.32 -30.02 7.24
CA LYS A 25 25.92 -31.36 7.22
C LYS A 25 24.85 -32.44 7.38
N ALA A 26 23.90 -32.27 8.30
CA ALA A 26 22.81 -33.22 8.52
C ALA A 26 21.92 -33.38 7.28
N ILE A 27 21.57 -32.29 6.61
CA ILE A 27 20.79 -32.33 5.37
C ILE A 27 21.59 -33.02 4.26
N VAL A 28 22.87 -32.71 4.09
CA VAL A 28 23.74 -33.37 3.10
C VAL A 28 23.82 -34.87 3.34
N GLU A 29 24.01 -35.30 4.59
CA GLU A 29 24.12 -36.72 4.96
C GLU A 29 22.81 -37.49 4.74
N HIS A 30 21.65 -36.87 5.00
CA HIS A 30 20.35 -37.53 4.85
C HIS A 30 19.82 -37.49 3.41
N THR A 31 19.99 -36.36 2.72
CA THR A 31 19.42 -36.15 1.37
C THR A 31 20.38 -36.55 0.25
N GLY A 32 21.69 -36.61 0.51
CA GLY A 32 22.73 -36.79 -0.51
C GLY A 32 22.91 -35.58 -1.42
N LEU A 33 22.34 -34.42 -1.08
CA LEU A 33 22.53 -33.16 -1.80
C LEU A 33 23.95 -32.62 -1.62
N ASP A 34 24.45 -31.87 -2.61
CA ASP A 34 25.72 -31.16 -2.46
C ASP A 34 25.62 -30.04 -1.41
N ARG A 35 26.73 -29.79 -0.69
CA ARG A 35 26.81 -28.78 0.36
C ARG A 35 26.47 -27.38 -0.15
N HIS A 36 26.93 -27.01 -1.35
CA HIS A 36 26.63 -25.70 -1.93
C HIS A 36 25.17 -25.60 -2.34
N GLN A 37 24.58 -26.70 -2.82
CA GLN A 37 23.16 -26.74 -3.14
C GLN A 37 22.29 -26.58 -1.88
N VAL A 38 22.61 -27.26 -0.78
CA VAL A 38 21.90 -27.09 0.50
C VAL A 38 22.06 -25.66 1.04
N ALA A 39 23.26 -25.08 0.94
CA ALA A 39 23.48 -23.70 1.35
C ALA A 39 22.66 -22.70 0.49
N SER A 40 22.56 -22.94 -0.81
CA SER A 40 21.75 -22.15 -1.74
C SER A 40 20.25 -22.29 -1.45
N LEU A 41 19.78 -23.50 -1.11
CA LEU A 41 18.39 -23.75 -0.71
C LEU A 41 18.04 -23.05 0.62
N LEU A 42 18.95 -23.05 1.61
CA LEU A 42 18.77 -22.32 2.87
C LEU A 42 18.73 -20.79 2.68
N LYS A 43 19.41 -20.27 1.65
CA LYS A 43 19.39 -18.84 1.31
C LYS A 43 18.29 -18.47 0.32
N ASN A 44 17.47 -19.42 -0.13
CA ASN A 44 16.47 -19.21 -1.18
C ASN A 44 17.08 -18.68 -2.51
N GLU A 45 18.30 -19.12 -2.85
CA GLU A 45 19.02 -18.73 -4.07
C GLU A 45 18.94 -19.81 -5.17
N ALA A 46 18.48 -21.01 -4.82
CA ALA A 46 18.42 -22.14 -5.73
C ALA A 46 17.28 -21.99 -6.75
N LYS A 47 17.62 -22.00 -8.06
CA LYS A 47 16.64 -21.87 -9.15
C LYS A 47 15.83 -23.14 -9.42
N TYR A 48 16.35 -24.30 -9.04
CA TYR A 48 15.70 -25.59 -9.24
C TYR A 48 16.16 -26.60 -8.19
N ILE A 49 15.28 -27.55 -7.86
CA ILE A 49 15.60 -28.73 -7.06
C ILE A 49 15.07 -29.96 -7.81
N PRO A 50 15.89 -31.00 -8.06
CA PRO A 50 15.41 -32.25 -8.63
C PRO A 50 14.30 -32.87 -7.76
N LEU A 51 13.27 -33.45 -8.37
CA LEU A 51 12.13 -34.03 -7.65
C LEU A 51 12.57 -35.11 -6.64
N ASP A 52 13.54 -35.95 -7.00
CA ASP A 52 14.08 -36.99 -6.10
C ASP A 52 14.81 -36.40 -4.89
N ALA A 53 15.41 -35.21 -5.05
CA ALA A 53 16.06 -34.50 -3.96
C ALA A 53 15.05 -33.76 -3.08
N LEU A 54 13.99 -33.21 -3.70
CA LEU A 54 12.87 -32.62 -2.98
C LEU A 54 12.16 -33.67 -2.12
N SER A 55 11.91 -34.87 -2.65
CA SER A 55 11.33 -35.98 -1.89
C SER A 55 12.17 -36.31 -0.65
N ARG A 56 13.49 -36.53 -0.82
CA ARG A 56 14.40 -36.82 0.29
C ARG A 56 14.49 -35.70 1.32
N LEU A 57 14.35 -34.45 0.88
CA LEU A 57 14.30 -33.30 1.78
C LEU A 57 12.98 -33.25 2.56
N CYS A 58 11.86 -33.60 1.95
CA CYS A 58 10.58 -33.75 2.65
C CYS A 58 10.66 -34.87 3.71
N ASP A 59 11.24 -36.02 3.36
CA ASP A 59 11.47 -37.14 4.28
C ASP A 59 12.32 -36.69 5.49
N TYR A 60 13.42 -35.97 5.24
CA TYR A 60 14.25 -35.38 6.30
C TYR A 60 13.45 -34.47 7.24
N LEU A 61 12.59 -33.59 6.69
CA LEU A 61 11.80 -32.65 7.50
C LEU A 61 10.75 -33.37 8.35
N ILE A 62 10.19 -34.47 7.86
CA ILE A 62 9.26 -35.31 8.62
C ILE A 62 10.02 -36.06 9.72
N ASP A 63 11.12 -36.71 9.38
CA ASP A 63 11.93 -37.52 10.30
C ASP A 63 12.51 -36.70 11.46
N GLN A 64 12.87 -35.44 11.19
CA GLN A 64 13.38 -34.51 12.21
C GLN A 64 12.26 -33.71 12.92
N GLY A 65 10.99 -33.95 12.58
CA GLY A 65 9.84 -33.33 13.24
C GLY A 65 9.65 -31.84 12.92
N HIS A 66 10.18 -31.36 11.80
CA HIS A 66 10.04 -29.97 11.35
C HIS A 66 8.74 -29.69 10.60
N ALA A 67 8.11 -30.71 10.02
CA ALA A 67 6.82 -30.62 9.33
C ALA A 67 6.11 -31.97 9.31
N THR A 68 4.80 -31.98 9.04
CA THR A 68 4.02 -33.21 8.87
C THR A 68 3.81 -33.54 7.38
N ALA A 69 3.52 -34.80 7.06
CA ALA A 69 3.41 -35.28 5.69
C ALA A 69 2.27 -34.60 4.89
N ASP A 70 1.21 -34.15 5.56
CA ASP A 70 0.09 -33.40 4.98
C ASP A 70 0.44 -31.95 4.61
N GLN A 71 1.54 -31.41 5.14
CA GLN A 71 1.98 -30.04 4.89
C GLN A 71 3.00 -29.94 3.74
N LEU A 72 3.67 -31.04 3.39
CA LEU A 72 4.74 -31.07 2.38
C LEU A 72 4.24 -31.62 1.03
N PRO A 73 4.79 -31.15 -0.12
CA PRO A 73 5.84 -30.15 -0.25
C PRO A 73 5.33 -28.70 -0.13
N GLY A 74 4.03 -28.47 0.05
CA GLY A 74 3.42 -27.13 0.06
C GLY A 74 4.10 -26.15 1.01
N ALA A 75 4.45 -26.58 2.23
CA ALA A 75 5.13 -25.74 3.23
C ALA A 75 6.55 -25.30 2.82
N LEU A 76 7.21 -26.03 1.91
CA LEU A 76 8.53 -25.66 1.38
C LEU A 76 8.45 -24.54 0.35
N PHE A 77 7.31 -24.37 -0.32
CA PHE A 77 7.14 -23.38 -1.37
C PHE A 77 6.15 -22.32 -0.90
N ALA A 78 6.64 -21.09 -0.76
CA ALA A 78 5.77 -19.93 -0.66
C ALA A 78 5.91 -19.07 -1.90
N VAL A 79 4.90 -18.26 -2.14
CA VAL A 79 5.09 -17.05 -2.93
C VAL A 79 5.71 -16.04 -1.98
N ASN A 80 6.95 -15.60 -2.23
CA ASN A 80 7.48 -14.42 -1.56
C ASN A 80 6.57 -13.27 -1.96
N ALA A 81 5.91 -12.74 -0.95
CA ALA A 81 4.93 -11.69 -1.11
C ALA A 81 5.68 -10.40 -1.51
N GLU A 82 5.15 -9.69 -2.50
CA GLU A 82 5.82 -8.55 -3.14
C GLU A 82 5.92 -7.42 -2.11
N ASN A 83 7.15 -6.99 -1.80
CA ASN A 83 7.37 -5.86 -0.91
C ASN A 83 6.70 -4.59 -1.47
N PHE A 84 6.49 -3.57 -0.63
CA PHE A 84 5.69 -2.38 -0.97
C PHE A 84 6.01 -1.78 -2.35
N TRP A 85 7.29 -1.50 -2.65
CA TRP A 85 7.69 -0.95 -3.95
C TRP A 85 7.64 -1.96 -5.08
N GLU A 86 7.89 -3.23 -4.78
CA GLU A 86 7.88 -4.31 -5.77
C GLU A 86 6.47 -4.57 -6.31
N GLN A 87 5.42 -4.40 -5.48
CA GLN A 87 4.04 -4.50 -5.93
C GLN A 87 3.73 -3.52 -7.06
N LEU A 88 4.14 -2.25 -6.89
CA LEU A 88 3.97 -1.23 -7.91
C LEU A 88 4.86 -1.52 -9.11
N ALA A 89 6.17 -1.72 -8.90
CA ALA A 89 7.15 -1.85 -9.97
C ALA A 89 6.93 -3.06 -10.89
N ARG A 90 6.19 -4.07 -10.43
CA ARG A 90 5.83 -5.25 -11.22
C ARG A 90 4.57 -5.09 -12.06
N ARG A 91 3.75 -4.06 -11.83
CA ARG A 91 2.57 -3.84 -12.66
C ARG A 91 3.02 -3.42 -14.05
N SER A 92 2.47 -4.03 -15.10
CA SER A 92 2.81 -3.65 -16.49
C SER A 92 2.35 -2.23 -16.79
N ASP A 93 1.14 -1.88 -16.37
CA ASP A 93 0.56 -0.54 -16.55
C ASP A 93 0.34 0.15 -15.20
N ILE A 94 0.82 1.38 -15.03
CA ILE A 94 0.48 2.22 -13.87
C ILE A 94 -0.24 3.49 -14.32
N GLU A 95 -1.39 3.75 -13.71
CA GLU A 95 -2.13 5.00 -13.85
C GLU A 95 -2.08 5.82 -12.56
N ILE A 96 -1.49 7.00 -12.62
CA ILE A 96 -1.41 7.95 -11.50
C ILE A 96 -2.51 8.98 -11.67
N VAL A 97 -3.51 8.96 -10.79
CA VAL A 97 -4.65 9.89 -10.85
C VAL A 97 -4.41 11.05 -9.90
N VAL A 98 -4.43 12.28 -10.44
CA VAL A 98 -4.12 13.50 -9.68
C VAL A 98 -5.24 14.53 -9.81
N GLY A 99 -5.59 15.13 -8.67
CA GLY A 99 -6.54 16.23 -8.59
C GLY A 99 -5.97 17.54 -9.14
N VAL A 100 -6.73 18.21 -10.01
CA VAL A 100 -6.38 19.54 -10.54
C VAL A 100 -7.34 20.62 -10.06
N ARG A 101 -6.79 21.83 -9.94
CA ARG A 101 -7.51 23.06 -9.62
C ARG A 101 -7.56 23.96 -10.83
N GLN A 102 -8.62 24.77 -10.89
CA GLN A 102 -8.74 25.74 -11.95
C GLN A 102 -7.84 26.95 -11.64
N GLY A 103 -6.96 27.31 -12.57
CA GLY A 103 -6.14 28.51 -12.48
C GLY A 103 -6.92 29.80 -12.73
N GLU A 104 -6.28 30.93 -12.41
CA GLU A 104 -6.86 32.25 -12.66
C GLU A 104 -6.98 32.51 -14.17
N GLY A 105 -8.16 32.94 -14.63
CA GLY A 105 -8.40 33.29 -16.04
C GLY A 105 -9.63 32.59 -16.64
N ASN A 106 -9.69 32.52 -17.97
CA ASN A 106 -10.76 31.82 -18.68
C ASN A 106 -10.81 30.34 -18.30
N ASN A 107 -12.01 29.74 -18.37
CA ASN A 107 -12.27 28.30 -18.21
C ASN A 107 -11.62 27.49 -19.36
N SER A 108 -10.28 27.47 -19.39
CA SER A 108 -9.48 26.67 -20.31
C SER A 108 -8.82 25.52 -19.56
N PRO A 109 -8.82 24.29 -20.12
CA PRO A 109 -8.05 23.16 -19.57
C PRO A 109 -6.56 23.46 -19.39
N GLU A 110 -5.99 24.36 -20.20
CA GLU A 110 -4.58 24.77 -20.13
C GLU A 110 -4.22 25.50 -18.83
N ASN A 111 -5.22 26.02 -18.11
CA ASN A 111 -5.04 26.69 -16.82
C ASN A 111 -5.18 25.72 -15.63
N ALA A 112 -5.30 24.40 -15.86
CA ALA A 112 -5.36 23.43 -14.78
C ALA A 112 -4.03 23.35 -14.03
N MET A 113 -4.09 23.46 -12.69
CA MET A 113 -2.90 23.45 -11.83
C MET A 113 -2.95 22.26 -10.87
N VAL A 114 -1.82 21.58 -10.71
CA VAL A 114 -1.60 20.57 -9.67
C VAL A 114 -1.00 21.24 -8.44
N VAL A 115 -1.46 20.86 -7.25
CA VAL A 115 -0.91 21.37 -6.00
C VAL A 115 0.53 20.86 -5.83
N ALA A 116 1.47 21.74 -5.47
CA ALA A 116 2.89 21.40 -5.36
C ALA A 116 3.18 20.19 -4.44
N SER A 117 2.39 20.00 -3.38
CA SER A 117 2.54 18.83 -2.50
C SER A 117 2.29 17.51 -3.22
N ASP A 118 1.30 17.49 -4.11
CA ASP A 118 0.88 16.29 -4.84
C ASP A 118 1.92 15.99 -5.93
N SER A 119 2.45 17.02 -6.59
CA SER A 119 3.58 16.87 -7.54
C SER A 119 4.82 16.27 -6.88
N VAL A 120 5.16 16.68 -5.65
CA VAL A 120 6.29 16.11 -4.90
C VAL A 120 6.04 14.63 -4.58
N LEU A 121 4.84 14.29 -4.14
CA LEU A 121 4.47 12.90 -3.84
C LEU A 121 4.48 12.02 -5.09
N VAL A 122 4.01 12.53 -6.23
CA VAL A 122 4.14 11.84 -7.54
C VAL A 122 5.60 11.61 -7.89
N GLY A 123 6.47 12.61 -7.69
CA GLY A 123 7.91 12.48 -7.93
C GLY A 123 8.54 11.36 -7.10
N GLU A 124 8.23 11.29 -5.81
CA GLU A 124 8.72 10.22 -4.94
C GLU A 124 8.15 8.84 -5.28
N LEU A 125 6.88 8.77 -5.71
CA LEU A 125 6.28 7.54 -6.21
C LEU A 125 7.05 7.01 -7.44
N LEU A 126 7.31 7.87 -8.43
CA LEU A 126 8.06 7.50 -9.63
C LEU A 126 9.49 7.07 -9.30
N ASN A 127 10.15 7.76 -8.36
CA ASN A 127 11.47 7.39 -7.87
C ASN A 127 11.45 6.02 -7.15
N GLY A 128 10.47 5.79 -6.28
CA GLY A 128 10.31 4.52 -5.57
C GLY A 128 10.05 3.34 -6.52
N ILE A 129 9.19 3.51 -7.52
CA ILE A 129 8.89 2.51 -8.56
C ILE A 129 10.15 2.17 -9.36
N SER A 130 10.86 3.18 -9.84
CA SER A 130 12.04 2.98 -10.71
C SER A 130 13.28 2.46 -9.99
N THR A 131 13.37 2.64 -8.66
CA THR A 131 14.53 2.23 -7.87
C THR A 131 14.24 1.12 -6.85
N LEU A 132 13.01 0.60 -6.80
CA LEU A 132 12.53 -0.29 -5.74
C LEU A 132 12.81 0.30 -4.34
N GLY A 133 12.50 1.58 -4.13
CA GLY A 133 12.85 2.26 -2.88
C GLY A 133 14.36 2.34 -2.62
N GLY A 134 15.17 2.41 -3.68
CA GLY A 134 16.63 2.48 -3.61
C GLY A 134 17.37 1.15 -3.59
N VAL A 135 16.69 0.00 -3.41
CA VAL A 135 17.36 -1.31 -3.32
C VAL A 135 17.81 -1.86 -4.67
N ALA A 136 17.31 -1.31 -5.79
CA ALA A 136 17.70 -1.70 -7.15
C ALA A 136 19.21 -1.66 -7.38
N LYS A 137 19.91 -0.70 -6.77
CA LYS A 137 21.38 -0.55 -6.87
C LYS A 137 22.13 -1.75 -6.30
N HIS A 138 21.59 -2.38 -5.26
CA HIS A 138 22.20 -3.54 -4.59
C HIS A 138 21.92 -4.87 -5.31
N ILE A 139 20.92 -4.91 -6.21
CA ILE A 139 20.60 -6.10 -7.01
C ILE A 139 21.63 -6.32 -8.13
N GLY A 140 22.30 -5.26 -8.59
CA GLY A 140 23.31 -5.31 -9.66
C GLY A 140 24.76 -5.54 -9.24
N GLU A 141 25.10 -5.50 -7.94
CA GLU A 141 26.49 -5.45 -7.45
C GLU A 141 27.00 -6.78 -6.84
N GLY A 142 26.26 -7.88 -6.98
CA GLY A 142 26.68 -9.20 -6.49
C GLY A 142 27.83 -9.81 -7.32
N PRO A 143 28.89 -10.36 -6.70
CA PRO A 143 30.09 -10.85 -7.40
C PRO A 143 29.88 -12.07 -8.32
N GLU A 144 28.66 -12.61 -8.42
CA GLU A 144 28.29 -13.73 -9.30
C GLU A 144 27.02 -13.45 -10.13
N SER A 145 26.69 -12.19 -10.46
CA SER A 145 25.50 -11.89 -11.28
C SER A 145 25.73 -12.12 -12.79
N ASN A 146 25.96 -13.38 -13.19
CA ASN A 146 25.92 -13.81 -14.60
C ASN A 146 24.50 -14.10 -15.10
N ALA A 147 23.52 -13.32 -14.63
CA ALA A 147 22.19 -13.28 -15.22
C ALA A 147 21.64 -11.85 -15.11
N THR A 148 21.14 -11.36 -16.23
CA THR A 148 20.28 -10.19 -16.43
C THR A 148 19.05 -10.25 -15.51
N THR A 149 19.22 -10.05 -14.21
CA THR A 149 18.09 -9.82 -13.30
C THR A 149 17.69 -8.36 -13.47
N SER A 150 16.89 -8.09 -14.51
CA SER A 150 16.35 -6.76 -14.75
C SER A 150 15.48 -6.35 -13.55
N VAL A 151 15.73 -5.16 -13.01
CA VAL A 151 14.85 -4.53 -12.04
C VAL A 151 13.45 -4.47 -12.67
N PRO A 152 12.40 -5.04 -12.03
CA PRO A 152 11.05 -4.92 -12.55
C PRO A 152 10.69 -3.44 -12.67
N MET A 153 10.13 -3.07 -13.82
CA MET A 153 9.61 -1.73 -14.07
C MET A 153 8.34 -1.86 -14.90
N PRO A 154 7.38 -0.94 -14.73
CA PRO A 154 6.20 -0.89 -15.58
C PRO A 154 6.57 -0.63 -17.04
N ASP A 155 5.82 -1.24 -17.94
CA ASP A 155 5.91 -1.02 -19.39
C ASP A 155 5.36 0.37 -19.76
N ARG A 156 4.33 0.83 -19.05
CA ARG A 156 3.70 2.13 -19.24
C ARG A 156 3.33 2.77 -17.92
N ILE A 157 3.64 4.05 -17.80
CA ILE A 157 3.18 4.91 -16.70
C ILE A 157 2.42 6.07 -17.33
N GLN A 158 1.16 6.25 -16.95
CA GLN A 158 0.31 7.35 -17.40
C GLN A 158 -0.17 8.20 -16.23
N GLN A 159 -0.38 9.48 -16.48
CA GLN A 159 -0.96 10.40 -15.51
C GLN A 159 -2.32 10.88 -16.02
N SER A 160 -3.35 10.66 -15.22
CA SER A 160 -4.71 11.12 -15.49
C SER A 160 -5.10 12.23 -14.54
N LEU A 161 -5.72 13.27 -15.08
CA LEU A 161 -6.15 14.45 -14.32
C LEU A 161 -7.66 14.42 -14.09
N VAL A 162 -8.06 14.73 -12.87
CA VAL A 162 -9.46 14.84 -12.44
C VAL A 162 -9.69 16.15 -11.71
N TRP A 163 -10.87 16.76 -11.87
CA TRP A 163 -11.15 18.02 -11.20
C TRP A 163 -11.33 17.84 -9.69
N SER A 164 -10.66 18.69 -8.91
CA SER A 164 -10.91 18.77 -7.47
C SER A 164 -12.34 19.28 -7.21
N PRO A 165 -13.09 18.69 -6.27
CA PRO A 165 -14.38 19.23 -5.85
C PRO A 165 -14.32 20.71 -5.46
N GLY A 166 -15.31 21.49 -5.89
CA GLY A 166 -15.38 22.94 -5.68
C GLY A 166 -14.60 23.79 -6.68
N GLN A 167 -13.96 23.18 -7.69
CA GLN A 167 -13.31 23.90 -8.80
C GLN A 167 -14.22 23.98 -10.03
N VAL A 168 -14.98 22.91 -10.27
CA VAL A 168 -16.03 22.82 -11.29
C VAL A 168 -17.32 22.36 -10.63
N THR A 169 -18.39 22.16 -11.40
CA THR A 169 -19.63 21.58 -10.85
C THR A 169 -19.35 20.19 -10.27
N LEU A 170 -20.09 19.78 -9.23
CA LEU A 170 -19.91 18.45 -8.64
C LEU A 170 -20.18 17.33 -9.66
N GLU A 171 -21.11 17.56 -10.59
CA GLU A 171 -21.42 16.62 -11.67
C GLU A 171 -20.23 16.43 -12.61
N ASP A 172 -19.61 17.51 -13.08
CA ASP A 172 -18.44 17.43 -13.96
C ASP A 172 -17.24 16.77 -13.28
N ALA A 173 -17.00 17.09 -12.00
CA ALA A 173 -15.92 16.48 -11.24
C ALA A 173 -16.13 14.96 -11.07
N ARG A 174 -17.37 14.55 -10.78
CA ARG A 174 -17.75 13.13 -10.67
C ARG A 174 -17.68 12.42 -12.00
N ALA A 175 -18.20 13.02 -13.07
CA ALA A 175 -18.19 12.46 -14.41
C ALA A 175 -16.76 12.17 -14.87
N ARG A 176 -15.85 13.13 -14.71
CA ARG A 176 -14.44 12.93 -15.08
C ARG A 176 -13.75 11.87 -14.23
N ALA A 177 -14.01 11.83 -12.92
CA ALA A 177 -13.44 10.78 -12.06
C ALA A 177 -13.98 9.39 -12.41
N THR A 178 -15.27 9.30 -12.74
CA THR A 178 -15.93 8.06 -13.16
C THR A 178 -15.36 7.56 -14.48
N GLU A 179 -15.23 8.43 -15.48
CA GLU A 179 -14.60 8.11 -16.77
C GLU A 179 -13.19 7.51 -16.61
N VAL A 180 -12.35 8.14 -15.79
CA VAL A 180 -10.98 7.67 -15.52
C VAL A 180 -10.99 6.32 -14.79
N PHE A 181 -11.80 6.20 -13.74
CA PHE A 181 -11.86 4.99 -12.93
C PHE A 181 -12.44 3.80 -13.71
N GLU A 182 -13.57 4.00 -14.40
CA GLU A 182 -14.20 2.96 -15.22
C GLU A 182 -13.25 2.49 -16.31
N GLY A 183 -12.60 3.42 -17.03
CA GLY A 183 -11.60 3.07 -18.05
C GLY A 183 -10.45 2.21 -17.52
N PHE A 184 -10.00 2.46 -16.28
CA PHE A 184 -9.02 1.60 -15.61
C PHE A 184 -9.58 0.24 -15.19
N THR A 185 -10.79 0.20 -14.63
CA THR A 185 -11.40 -1.05 -14.16
C THR A 185 -11.75 -1.99 -15.31
N GLU A 186 -12.19 -1.46 -16.45
CA GLU A 186 -12.56 -2.21 -17.65
C GLU A 186 -11.34 -2.71 -18.44
N ALA A 187 -10.17 -2.08 -18.27
CA ALA A 187 -8.93 -2.54 -18.87
C ALA A 187 -8.60 -3.99 -18.45
N GLN A 188 -7.90 -4.74 -19.31
CA GLN A 188 -7.44 -6.09 -19.00
C GLN A 188 -5.94 -6.13 -18.78
N GLY A 189 -5.48 -7.12 -18.01
CA GLY A 189 -4.07 -7.36 -17.75
C GLY A 189 -3.58 -6.79 -16.43
N ASP A 190 -2.29 -6.98 -16.21
CA ASP A 190 -1.57 -6.58 -15.00
C ASP A 190 -1.44 -5.04 -14.93
N ARG A 191 -2.04 -4.44 -13.91
CA ARG A 191 -2.15 -2.97 -13.81
C ARG A 191 -2.25 -2.46 -12.39
N GLY A 192 -1.90 -1.20 -12.20
CA GLY A 192 -2.02 -0.47 -10.95
C GLY A 192 -2.61 0.92 -11.14
N MET A 193 -3.49 1.36 -10.23
CA MET A 193 -3.93 2.75 -10.12
C MET A 193 -3.45 3.33 -8.80
N VAL A 194 -2.87 4.53 -8.84
CA VAL A 194 -2.46 5.29 -7.65
C VAL A 194 -3.18 6.63 -7.64
N CYS A 195 -4.15 6.78 -6.76
CA CYS A 195 -4.84 8.05 -6.51
C CYS A 195 -4.06 8.89 -5.51
N ILE A 196 -3.63 10.07 -5.94
CA ILE A 196 -2.97 11.06 -5.08
C ILE A 196 -4.00 12.05 -4.54
N GLY A 197 -3.98 12.25 -3.23
CA GLY A 197 -4.88 13.17 -2.52
C GLY A 197 -5.99 12.47 -1.74
N SER A 198 -6.99 13.23 -1.32
CA SER A 198 -8.19 12.71 -0.63
C SER A 198 -9.44 13.00 -1.46
N VAL A 199 -10.60 12.51 -1.04
CA VAL A 199 -11.88 12.78 -1.71
C VAL A 199 -12.19 14.27 -1.92
N LYS A 200 -11.57 15.19 -1.15
CA LYS A 200 -11.74 16.64 -1.31
C LYS A 200 -10.87 17.26 -2.43
N SER A 201 -9.89 16.52 -2.95
CA SER A 201 -9.00 16.96 -4.02
C SER A 201 -9.02 16.02 -5.23
N ASN A 202 -9.34 14.74 -5.03
CA ASN A 202 -9.38 13.72 -6.05
C ASN A 202 -10.62 12.84 -5.85
N PRO A 203 -11.69 13.04 -6.65
CA PRO A 203 -12.93 12.28 -6.49
C PRO A 203 -12.77 10.78 -6.85
N ALA A 204 -11.73 10.39 -7.59
CA ALA A 204 -11.50 8.97 -7.92
C ALA A 204 -11.15 8.13 -6.66
N VAL A 205 -10.64 8.77 -5.60
CA VAL A 205 -10.40 8.12 -4.30
C VAL A 205 -11.68 7.49 -3.74
N GLU A 206 -12.82 8.16 -3.91
CA GLU A 206 -14.11 7.65 -3.43
C GLU A 206 -14.58 6.44 -4.23
N LEU A 207 -14.34 6.43 -5.56
CA LEU A 207 -14.66 5.29 -6.42
C LEU A 207 -13.82 4.06 -6.07
N LEU A 208 -12.54 4.27 -5.77
CA LEU A 208 -11.64 3.21 -5.30
C LEU A 208 -12.13 2.61 -3.97
N PHE A 209 -12.52 3.44 -2.99
CA PHE A 209 -13.06 2.94 -1.73
C PHE A 209 -14.44 2.28 -1.90
N SER A 210 -15.26 2.76 -2.84
CA SER A 210 -16.52 2.14 -3.23
C SER A 210 -16.32 0.74 -3.78
N ASP A 211 -15.37 0.55 -4.69
CA ASP A 211 -15.04 -0.78 -5.19
C ASP A 211 -14.43 -1.67 -4.09
N ALA A 212 -13.59 -1.10 -3.22
CA ALA A 212 -12.97 -1.85 -2.13
C ALA A 212 -13.99 -2.39 -1.11
N PHE A 213 -14.90 -1.52 -0.63
CA PHE A 213 -15.77 -1.78 0.51
C PHE A 213 -17.26 -1.93 0.16
N GLY A 214 -17.63 -1.87 -1.11
CA GLY A 214 -19.01 -2.08 -1.57
C GLY A 214 -19.98 -0.95 -1.21
N CYS A 215 -19.48 0.27 -0.97
CA CYS A 215 -20.33 1.42 -0.66
C CYS A 215 -20.82 2.13 -1.93
N THR A 216 -21.85 2.99 -1.78
CA THR A 216 -22.31 3.83 -2.90
C THR A 216 -21.40 5.06 -3.01
N PRO A 217 -20.73 5.28 -4.16
CA PRO A 217 -19.80 6.38 -4.29
C PRO A 217 -20.54 7.72 -4.26
N PHE A 218 -19.86 8.74 -3.77
CA PHE A 218 -20.31 10.13 -3.73
C PHE A 218 -21.55 10.42 -2.85
N VAL A 219 -21.93 9.47 -2.00
CA VAL A 219 -23.03 9.60 -1.03
C VAL A 219 -22.45 9.75 0.36
N THR A 220 -22.94 10.73 1.13
CA THR A 220 -22.48 10.93 2.51
C THR A 220 -23.05 9.85 3.45
N GLU A 221 -22.19 9.38 4.35
CA GLU A 221 -22.56 8.49 5.45
C GLU A 221 -22.67 9.24 6.80
N ASP A 222 -22.79 10.58 6.79
CA ASP A 222 -22.94 11.37 8.03
C ASP A 222 -24.18 10.97 8.83
N ASP A 223 -25.23 10.51 8.15
CA ASP A 223 -26.53 10.19 8.75
C ASP A 223 -26.81 8.67 8.80
N VAL A 224 -25.78 7.83 8.83
CA VAL A 224 -25.98 6.41 9.19
C VAL A 224 -26.41 6.30 10.66
N ASP A 225 -27.19 5.26 11.00
CA ASP A 225 -27.77 5.14 12.33
C ASP A 225 -26.72 4.87 13.43
N ASP A 226 -25.65 4.16 13.09
CA ASP A 226 -24.56 3.83 14.02
C ASP A 226 -23.21 3.79 13.30
N VAL A 227 -22.12 4.01 14.04
CA VAL A 227 -20.76 3.98 13.48
C VAL A 227 -20.35 2.60 12.96
N SER A 228 -20.95 1.54 13.49
CA SER A 228 -20.80 0.20 12.93
C SER A 228 -21.46 0.08 11.56
N ALA A 229 -22.36 0.98 11.13
CA ALA A 229 -23.00 0.93 9.81
C ALA A 229 -22.16 1.60 8.70
N ARG A 230 -21.10 2.34 9.06
CA ARG A 230 -20.19 2.94 8.06
C ARG A 230 -19.57 1.90 7.14
N SER A 231 -19.28 2.26 5.89
CA SER A 231 -18.69 1.29 4.96
C SER A 231 -17.18 1.17 5.09
N CYS A 232 -16.48 2.30 5.27
CA CYS A 232 -15.02 2.33 5.38
C CYS A 232 -14.57 2.14 6.85
N PRO A 233 -13.42 1.49 7.10
CA PRO A 233 -12.83 1.33 8.45
C PRO A 233 -12.00 2.56 8.90
N PHE A 234 -12.00 3.61 8.09
CA PHE A 234 -11.42 4.91 8.36
C PHE A 234 -12.36 6.00 7.84
N PHE A 235 -12.21 7.20 8.40
CA PHE A 235 -13.09 8.32 8.12
C PHE A 235 -12.30 9.63 8.12
N LEU A 236 -12.41 10.41 7.05
CA LEU A 236 -11.86 11.75 6.96
C LEU A 236 -12.91 12.79 7.35
N ARG A 237 -12.77 13.38 8.54
CA ARG A 237 -13.57 14.54 8.98
C ARG A 237 -13.07 15.79 8.27
N TYR A 238 -13.90 16.37 7.40
CA TYR A 238 -13.58 17.59 6.66
C TYR A 238 -13.37 18.78 7.58
N ARG A 239 -12.61 19.80 7.18
CA ARG A 239 -12.65 21.10 7.88
C ARG A 239 -13.94 21.83 7.55
N ASP A 240 -14.33 22.76 8.42
CA ASP A 240 -15.51 23.59 8.18
C ASP A 240 -15.35 24.45 6.90
N SER A 241 -14.11 24.79 6.55
CA SER A 241 -13.76 25.53 5.32
C SER A 241 -13.53 24.65 4.09
N ASP A 242 -13.38 23.33 4.24
CA ASP A 242 -13.10 22.45 3.11
C ASP A 242 -14.35 22.27 2.24
N PRO A 243 -14.19 21.99 0.92
CA PRO A 243 -15.25 21.39 0.12
C PRO A 243 -15.74 20.10 0.80
N LYS A 244 -17.05 19.89 0.83
CA LYS A 244 -17.70 18.73 1.48
C LYS A 244 -18.40 17.87 0.44
N PRO A 245 -17.67 17.25 -0.52
CA PRO A 245 -18.29 16.31 -1.43
C PRO A 245 -18.88 15.16 -0.62
N GLY A 246 -20.05 14.66 -1.03
CA GLY A 246 -20.57 13.41 -0.48
C GLY A 246 -19.55 12.29 -0.71
N ALA A 247 -19.34 11.46 0.31
CA ALA A 247 -18.39 10.36 0.32
C ALA A 247 -18.73 9.39 1.47
N ALA A 248 -18.49 8.10 1.26
CA ALA A 248 -18.58 7.11 2.31
C ALA A 248 -17.36 7.18 3.23
N SER A 249 -16.17 7.48 2.70
CA SER A 249 -14.93 7.52 3.50
C SER A 249 -14.69 8.86 4.22
N ALA A 250 -15.60 9.83 4.11
CA ALA A 250 -15.40 11.18 4.61
C ALA A 250 -16.72 11.93 4.88
N GLY A 251 -16.67 13.01 5.67
CA GLY A 251 -17.89 13.72 6.08
C GLY A 251 -17.66 14.71 7.22
N MET A 252 -18.74 15.07 7.90
CA MET A 252 -18.73 15.96 9.06
C MET A 252 -18.89 15.23 10.39
N ARG A 253 -19.48 14.02 10.40
CA ARG A 253 -19.71 13.23 11.62
C ARG A 253 -19.59 11.73 11.35
N LEU A 254 -19.40 10.94 12.42
CA LEU A 254 -19.27 9.48 12.28
C LEU A 254 -20.62 8.80 12.06
N SER A 255 -21.69 9.29 12.70
CA SER A 255 -23.07 8.80 12.51
C SER A 255 -24.07 9.85 13.02
N LYS A 256 -25.39 9.59 12.87
CA LYS A 256 -26.45 10.40 13.49
C LYS A 256 -26.25 10.60 15.00
N ASN A 257 -25.69 9.59 15.67
CA ASN A 257 -25.61 9.51 17.13
C ASN A 257 -24.18 9.71 17.67
N MET A 258 -23.18 9.93 16.80
CA MET A 258 -21.79 10.10 17.20
C MET A 258 -21.11 11.17 16.33
N ASP A 259 -20.73 12.26 16.99
CA ASP A 259 -20.01 13.37 16.36
C ASP A 259 -18.53 13.04 16.08
N ALA A 260 -17.93 13.81 15.19
CA ALA A 260 -16.49 13.84 14.92
C ALA A 260 -15.97 15.27 15.16
N PRO A 261 -15.64 15.62 16.43
CA PRO A 261 -15.41 17.02 16.80
C PRO A 261 -14.19 17.62 16.08
N GLU A 262 -13.10 16.86 16.01
CA GLU A 262 -11.82 17.29 15.45
C GLU A 262 -11.73 16.99 13.95
N PRO A 263 -11.35 17.95 13.09
CA PRO A 263 -10.99 17.67 11.70
C PRO A 263 -9.73 16.81 11.58
N GLY A 264 -9.79 15.80 10.72
CA GLY A 264 -8.70 14.84 10.55
C GLY A 264 -9.16 13.43 10.23
N PHE A 265 -8.28 12.47 10.43
CA PHE A 265 -8.58 11.06 10.25
C PHE A 265 -9.08 10.44 11.55
N TYR A 266 -10.12 9.63 11.41
CA TYR A 266 -10.59 8.70 12.42
C TYR A 266 -10.46 7.29 11.86
N TYR A 267 -10.36 6.31 12.74
CA TYR A 267 -10.26 4.91 12.36
C TYR A 267 -10.96 4.01 13.37
N GLU A 268 -11.38 2.86 12.89
CA GLU A 268 -11.99 1.81 13.69
C GLU A 268 -10.93 0.90 14.32
N LYS A 269 -11.11 0.58 15.61
CA LYS A 269 -10.28 -0.36 16.38
C LYS A 269 -10.81 -1.78 16.29
N ASP A 270 -10.04 -2.73 16.83
CA ASP A 270 -10.41 -4.15 16.87
C ASP A 270 -11.77 -4.39 17.53
N ASP A 271 -12.13 -3.60 18.55
CA ASP A 271 -13.40 -3.68 19.29
C ASP A 271 -14.59 -2.97 18.62
N GLY A 272 -14.38 -2.35 17.46
CA GLY A 272 -15.41 -1.60 16.72
C GLY A 272 -15.60 -0.15 17.18
N THR A 273 -14.85 0.30 18.19
CA THR A 273 -14.83 1.71 18.60
C THR A 273 -14.01 2.55 17.62
N TRP A 274 -14.27 3.86 17.58
CA TRP A 274 -13.60 4.79 16.69
C TRP A 274 -12.69 5.73 17.46
N GLU A 275 -11.50 6.02 16.92
CA GLU A 275 -10.54 6.94 17.53
C GLU A 275 -10.01 7.96 16.53
N TYR A 276 -9.74 9.16 17.04
CA TYR A 276 -9.10 10.23 16.29
C TYR A 276 -7.60 9.96 16.15
N ALA A 277 -7.12 9.91 14.91
CA ALA A 277 -5.71 9.73 14.58
C ALA A 277 -4.96 11.04 14.32
N GLY A 278 -5.62 12.19 14.27
CA GLY A 278 -4.96 13.46 13.97
C GLY A 278 -5.36 14.06 12.63
N GLY A 279 -4.93 15.30 12.42
CA GLY A 279 -5.19 16.09 11.23
C GLY A 279 -4.93 17.56 11.52
N GLN A 280 -5.86 18.22 12.21
CA GLN A 280 -5.68 19.61 12.61
C GLN A 280 -4.68 19.71 13.77
N GLY A 281 -3.55 20.40 13.53
CA GLY A 281 -2.48 20.52 14.52
C GLY A 281 -1.76 19.21 14.84
N LYS A 282 -1.97 18.15 14.07
CA LYS A 282 -1.18 16.91 14.09
C LYS A 282 -1.23 16.32 12.69
N ASP A 283 -0.31 16.75 11.81
CA ASP A 283 -0.34 16.32 10.41
C ASP A 283 -0.46 14.80 10.33
N THR A 284 -1.43 14.34 9.55
CA THR A 284 -1.75 12.91 9.42
C THR A 284 -1.99 12.57 7.96
N ALA A 285 -1.53 11.39 7.56
CA ALA A 285 -1.71 10.85 6.22
C ALA A 285 -2.26 9.41 6.26
N LEU A 286 -2.88 8.98 5.18
CA LEU A 286 -3.36 7.63 4.92
C LEU A 286 -2.59 7.04 3.73
N VAL A 287 -2.08 5.84 3.91
CA VAL A 287 -1.60 4.95 2.85
C VAL A 287 -2.54 3.77 2.82
N PHE A 288 -3.27 3.60 1.72
CA PHE A 288 -4.14 2.47 1.49
C PHE A 288 -3.77 1.80 0.18
N TYR A 289 -3.73 0.48 0.14
CA TYR A 289 -3.67 -0.28 -1.08
C TYR A 289 -4.48 -1.57 -0.99
N LEU A 290 -5.00 -2.00 -2.14
CA LEU A 290 -5.78 -3.20 -2.35
C LEU A 290 -5.21 -3.92 -3.56
N PHE A 291 -4.72 -5.13 -3.37
CA PHE A 291 -4.21 -5.97 -4.46
C PHE A 291 -5.13 -7.17 -4.66
N HIS A 292 -5.72 -7.24 -5.85
CA HIS A 292 -6.52 -8.37 -6.31
C HIS A 292 -5.63 -9.34 -7.10
N GLU A 293 -5.20 -10.42 -6.45
CA GLU A 293 -4.23 -11.37 -7.03
C GLU A 293 -4.75 -12.00 -8.32
N ALA A 294 -6.02 -12.40 -8.34
CA ALA A 294 -6.66 -13.03 -9.49
C ALA A 294 -6.74 -12.12 -10.72
N LEU A 295 -6.77 -10.80 -10.51
CA LEU A 295 -6.86 -9.80 -11.57
C LEU A 295 -5.51 -9.19 -11.93
N GLY A 296 -4.46 -9.42 -11.12
CA GLY A 296 -3.21 -8.67 -11.21
C GLY A 296 -3.42 -7.16 -11.06
N ARG A 297 -4.43 -6.75 -10.31
CA ARG A 297 -4.86 -5.35 -10.18
C ARG A 297 -4.48 -4.79 -8.81
N LEU A 298 -3.74 -3.69 -8.80
CA LEU A 298 -3.40 -2.91 -7.61
C LEU A 298 -4.15 -1.58 -7.60
N ASP A 299 -4.85 -1.28 -6.52
CA ASP A 299 -5.49 0.00 -6.27
C ASP A 299 -4.84 0.65 -5.06
N MET A 300 -4.36 1.89 -5.17
CA MET A 300 -3.64 2.58 -4.10
C MET A 300 -4.14 4.01 -3.91
N VAL A 301 -4.24 4.44 -2.66
CA VAL A 301 -4.54 5.82 -2.26
C VAL A 301 -3.43 6.33 -1.35
N LEU A 302 -2.83 7.45 -1.75
CA LEU A 302 -1.84 8.17 -0.96
C LEU A 302 -2.39 9.55 -0.59
N SER A 303 -2.79 9.72 0.66
CA SER A 303 -3.63 10.84 1.08
C SER A 303 -3.07 11.59 2.29
N GLY A 304 -2.75 12.88 2.14
CA GLY A 304 -2.47 13.75 3.28
C GLY A 304 -3.70 14.55 3.70
N PHE A 305 -3.91 14.74 5.02
CA PHE A 305 -4.96 15.63 5.52
C PHE A 305 -4.76 17.09 5.06
N SER A 306 -3.50 17.50 4.97
CA SER A 306 -3.02 18.82 4.58
C SER A 306 -1.94 18.68 3.49
N GLY A 307 -1.66 19.76 2.75
CA GLY A 307 -0.54 19.76 1.80
C GLY A 307 0.82 19.51 2.48
N ARG A 308 0.97 19.90 3.75
CA ARG A 308 2.15 19.58 4.56
C ARG A 308 2.21 18.08 4.87
N ALA A 309 1.11 17.47 5.30
CA ALA A 309 1.01 16.03 5.53
C ALA A 309 1.33 15.22 4.26
N THR A 310 0.87 15.67 3.09
CA THR A 310 1.20 15.04 1.79
C THR A 310 2.71 15.10 1.50
N ARG A 311 3.38 16.23 1.77
CA ARG A 311 4.84 16.35 1.59
C ARG A 311 5.63 15.50 2.59
N LEU A 312 5.16 15.41 3.83
CA LEU A 312 5.74 14.53 4.84
C LEU A 312 5.57 13.06 4.47
N LEU A 313 4.43 12.69 3.86
CA LEU A 313 4.20 11.37 3.32
C LEU A 313 5.19 11.03 2.19
N ALA A 314 5.44 11.95 1.27
CA ALA A 314 6.43 11.76 0.21
C ALA A 314 7.82 11.40 0.78
N LYS A 315 8.28 12.16 1.79
CA LYS A 315 9.54 11.88 2.50
C LYS A 315 9.51 10.53 3.23
N THR A 316 8.39 10.19 3.85
CA THR A 316 8.22 8.93 4.58
C THR A 316 8.28 7.74 3.63
N LEU A 317 7.63 7.80 2.47
CA LEU A 317 7.72 6.77 1.45
C LEU A 317 9.17 6.59 0.97
N ALA A 318 9.87 7.69 0.69
CA ALA A 318 11.26 7.64 0.21
C ALA A 318 12.24 6.94 1.17
N ILE A 319 12.02 7.05 2.49
CA ILE A 319 12.96 6.55 3.50
C ILE A 319 12.47 5.23 4.13
N ARG A 320 11.14 5.08 4.29
CA ARG A 320 10.49 4.07 5.11
C ARG A 320 9.34 3.37 4.37
N GLY A 321 9.32 3.41 3.03
CA GLY A 321 8.26 2.79 2.22
C GLY A 321 8.04 1.30 2.53
N GLU A 322 9.09 0.56 2.87
CA GLU A 322 9.02 -0.85 3.27
C GLU A 322 8.24 -1.09 4.57
N GLU A 323 8.00 -0.07 5.41
CA GLU A 323 7.18 -0.22 6.63
C GLU A 323 5.67 -0.23 6.34
N PHE A 324 5.24 0.06 5.11
CA PHE A 324 3.85 -0.16 4.66
C PHE A 324 3.60 -1.61 4.22
N TRP A 325 4.46 -2.52 4.67
CA TRP A 325 4.44 -3.95 4.40
C TRP A 325 4.80 -4.72 5.69
N PRO A 326 4.19 -5.90 5.97
CA PRO A 326 3.18 -6.64 5.19
C PRO A 326 1.79 -5.98 5.17
N PRO A 327 0.85 -6.43 4.31
CA PRO A 327 -0.53 -5.96 4.32
C PRO A 327 -1.19 -6.30 5.65
N VAL A 328 -2.13 -5.46 6.07
CA VAL A 328 -2.86 -5.65 7.33
C VAL A 328 -3.91 -6.76 7.23
N TYR A 329 -4.38 -7.06 6.02
CA TYR A 329 -5.36 -8.11 5.76
C TYR A 329 -4.97 -8.88 4.50
N HIS A 330 -5.08 -10.21 4.56
CA HIS A 330 -4.82 -11.08 3.42
C HIS A 330 -5.71 -12.33 3.51
N GLU A 331 -6.78 -12.37 2.71
CA GLU A 331 -7.68 -13.53 2.60
C GLU A 331 -8.27 -13.60 1.19
N ALA A 332 -8.64 -14.82 0.75
CA ALA A 332 -9.33 -15.05 -0.52
C ALA A 332 -8.67 -14.40 -1.77
N GLY A 333 -7.33 -14.34 -1.81
CA GLY A 333 -6.59 -13.74 -2.93
C GLY A 333 -6.69 -12.21 -2.99
N VAL A 334 -7.06 -11.58 -1.88
CA VAL A 334 -7.11 -10.13 -1.72
C VAL A 334 -6.15 -9.72 -0.61
N GLN A 335 -5.25 -8.79 -0.91
CA GLN A 335 -4.34 -8.19 0.06
C GLN A 335 -4.72 -6.71 0.27
N VAL A 336 -4.82 -6.28 1.53
CA VAL A 336 -5.11 -4.89 1.88
C VAL A 336 -4.03 -4.37 2.80
N GLY A 337 -3.35 -3.31 2.39
CA GLY A 337 -2.56 -2.47 3.29
C GLY A 337 -3.34 -1.21 3.64
N ALA A 338 -3.45 -0.90 4.93
CA ALA A 338 -4.11 0.31 5.37
C ALA A 338 -3.36 0.87 6.58
N PHE A 339 -2.78 2.06 6.43
CA PHE A 339 -1.88 2.65 7.40
C PHE A 339 -2.17 4.13 7.58
N LEU A 340 -2.19 4.58 8.83
CA LEU A 340 -2.16 5.99 9.17
C LEU A 340 -0.74 6.39 9.57
N VAL A 341 -0.30 7.55 9.09
CA VAL A 341 1.01 8.12 9.42
C VAL A 341 0.78 9.41 10.18
N GLN A 342 1.13 9.42 11.46
CA GLN A 342 1.12 10.61 12.30
C GLN A 342 2.49 11.27 12.26
N TYR A 343 2.51 12.59 12.16
CA TYR A 343 3.71 13.39 12.27
C TYR A 343 3.64 14.23 13.53
N ASP A 344 4.71 14.21 14.31
CA ASP A 344 4.83 15.13 15.44
C ASP A 344 4.78 16.58 14.96
N ASP A 345 4.13 17.42 15.74
CA ASP A 345 4.11 18.86 15.51
C ASP A 345 5.55 19.38 15.46
N ALA A 346 5.87 20.15 14.42
CA ALA A 346 6.99 21.06 14.57
C ALA A 346 6.55 22.06 15.64
N GLU A 347 7.25 22.14 16.77
CA GLU A 347 6.95 23.05 17.89
C GLU A 347 6.85 24.54 17.46
N SER A 348 7.22 24.87 16.22
CA SER A 348 7.13 26.19 15.61
C SER A 348 5.84 26.40 14.80
N LYS A 349 5.28 27.61 14.87
CA LYS A 349 4.20 28.06 13.98
C LYS A 349 4.59 27.81 12.51
N PRO A 350 3.68 27.25 11.69
CA PRO A 350 3.97 26.96 10.29
C PRO A 350 4.39 28.25 9.56
N SER A 351 5.59 28.23 8.99
CA SER A 351 6.16 29.33 8.21
C SER A 351 5.94 29.10 6.71
N ARG A 352 5.94 30.17 5.91
CA ARG A 352 5.93 30.05 4.45
C ARG A 352 7.15 29.26 3.94
N ASP A 353 8.26 29.33 4.66
CA ASP A 353 9.49 28.63 4.33
C ASP A 353 9.42 27.14 4.71
N ASP A 354 8.50 26.69 5.55
CA ASP A 354 8.27 25.26 5.82
C ASP A 354 7.73 24.54 4.57
N LEU A 355 7.14 25.29 3.63
CA LEU A 355 6.76 24.80 2.30
C LEU A 355 7.99 24.58 1.40
N LEU A 356 9.13 25.19 1.74
CA LEU A 356 10.40 25.09 1.02
C LEU A 356 11.40 24.16 1.73
N TYR A 357 11.39 24.13 3.07
CA TYR A 357 12.29 23.38 3.94
C TYR A 357 11.51 22.46 4.86
N ASN A 358 11.76 21.15 4.76
CA ASN A 358 10.95 20.14 5.41
C ASN A 358 11.44 19.86 6.85
N THR A 359 10.91 20.57 7.85
CA THR A 359 11.27 20.46 9.28
C THR A 359 10.62 19.26 10.00
N GLY A 360 10.07 18.28 9.28
CA GLY A 360 9.23 17.22 9.83
C GLY A 360 9.84 16.43 11.00
N GLY A 361 9.06 16.30 12.08
CA GLY A 361 9.33 15.44 13.24
C GLY A 361 9.28 13.94 12.91
N ALA A 362 9.41 13.10 13.93
CA ALA A 362 9.37 11.65 13.75
C ALA A 362 8.00 11.23 13.20
N ALA A 363 8.00 10.31 12.22
CA ALA A 363 6.78 9.74 11.68
C ALA A 363 6.41 8.47 12.48
N LYS A 364 5.16 8.36 12.91
CA LYS A 364 4.61 7.13 13.49
C LYS A 364 3.67 6.49 12.49
N ILE A 365 4.10 5.37 11.91
CA ILE A 365 3.30 4.55 10.99
C ILE A 365 2.46 3.58 11.84
N MET A 366 1.15 3.58 11.64
CA MET A 366 0.20 2.80 12.40
C MET A 366 -0.65 1.95 11.43
N PRO A 367 -0.51 0.62 11.42
CA PRO A 367 -1.41 -0.24 10.67
C PRO A 367 -2.83 -0.14 11.25
N LEU A 368 -3.84 -0.15 10.39
CA LEU A 368 -5.22 -0.27 10.82
C LEU A 368 -5.52 -1.70 11.28
N SER A 369 -6.54 -1.82 12.13
CA SER A 369 -7.04 -3.09 12.66
C SER A 369 -7.40 -4.06 11.54
N ARG A 370 -6.83 -5.27 11.59
CA ARG A 370 -7.20 -6.35 10.66
C ARG A 370 -8.68 -6.71 10.81
N GLU A 371 -9.16 -6.77 12.04
CA GLU A 371 -10.53 -7.09 12.40
C GLU A 371 -11.51 -6.04 11.86
N ALA A 372 -11.14 -4.75 11.92
CA ALA A 372 -11.93 -3.69 11.31
C ALA A 372 -11.98 -3.83 9.78
N ILE A 373 -10.86 -4.07 9.10
CA ILE A 373 -10.85 -4.31 7.65
C ILE A 373 -11.74 -5.51 7.31
N ALA A 374 -11.57 -6.65 8.00
CA ALA A 374 -12.33 -7.86 7.77
C ALA A 374 -13.85 -7.64 7.92
N ARG A 375 -14.28 -6.90 8.96
CA ARG A 375 -15.70 -6.54 9.16
C ARG A 375 -16.29 -5.76 7.99
N ARG A 376 -15.52 -4.87 7.37
CA ARG A 376 -15.97 -4.07 6.22
C ARG A 376 -15.97 -4.88 4.93
N MET A 377 -14.92 -5.66 4.70
CA MET A 377 -14.81 -6.55 3.53
C MET A 377 -15.91 -7.61 3.49
N ALA A 378 -16.33 -8.15 4.64
CA ALA A 378 -17.37 -9.17 4.71
C ALA A 378 -18.80 -8.68 4.38
N ARG A 379 -19.00 -7.37 4.23
CA ARG A 379 -20.30 -6.76 3.89
C ARG A 379 -20.45 -6.46 2.40
N ARG A 380 -19.34 -6.48 1.66
CA ARG A 380 -19.33 -6.46 0.21
C ARG A 380 -19.94 -7.75 -0.32
#